data_AF-A0A9D7BHS7-F1
#
_entry.id   AF-A0A9D7BHS7-F1
#
_cell.length_a   1.000
_cell.length_b   1.000
_cell.length_c   1.000
_cell.angle_alpha   90.00
_cell.angle_beta   90.00
_cell.angle_gamma   90.00
#
_symmetry.space_group_name_H-M   'P 1'
#
loop_
_entity.id
_entity.type
_entity.pdbx_description
1 polymer ?
#
loop_
_entity_poly.entity_id
_entity_poly.type
_entity_poly.pdbx_seq_one_letter_code
_entity_poly.pdbx_strand_id
1 'polypeptide(L)'
;MIGIREVRHFCRCIIIIVFLPWTTLCQVKFTAETSQVQVEANTPFLLIYKIIDGQSDELELPQVKDLTIQKRPNVETSVTIINGKKSGYVKYTYQVVFSKEGKFILPPARAKIDGKWLQSNSLTIEVGKPVVRNYDSKGRDVFLKQF
;
A
#
# COMPACT_ATOMS: atom_id res chain seq x y z
N MET A 1 0.32 35.23 -52.07
CA MET A 1 -1.13 34.94 -52.04
C MET A 1 -1.29 33.44 -51.78
N ILE A 2 -1.57 33.06 -50.53
CA ILE A 2 -1.73 31.66 -50.12
C ILE A 2 -3.12 31.18 -50.56
N GLY A 3 -3.15 30.11 -51.36
CA GLY A 3 -4.37 29.62 -52.01
C GLY A 3 -5.38 29.05 -51.00
N ILE A 4 -6.63 29.51 -51.12
CA ILE A 4 -7.79 29.14 -50.28
C ILE A 4 -8.02 27.61 -50.22
N ARG A 5 -7.51 26.86 -51.20
CA ARG A 5 -7.61 25.39 -51.29
C ARG A 5 -6.71 24.68 -50.28
N GLU A 6 -5.52 25.21 -49.98
CA GLU A 6 -4.58 24.67 -48.97
C GLU A 6 -5.08 24.92 -47.55
N VAL A 7 -5.73 26.07 -47.31
CA VAL A 7 -6.32 26.44 -46.00
C VAL A 7 -7.42 25.46 -45.58
N ARG A 8 -8.20 24.94 -46.53
CA ARG A 8 -9.27 23.95 -46.26
C ARG A 8 -8.73 22.59 -45.82
N HIS A 9 -7.59 22.17 -46.34
CA HIS A 9 -6.91 20.94 -45.92
C HIS A 9 -6.19 21.14 -44.58
N PHE A 10 -5.59 22.31 -44.38
CA PHE A 10 -4.97 22.69 -43.10
C PHE A 10 -5.98 22.78 -41.94
N CYS A 11 -7.16 23.37 -42.18
CA CYS A 11 -8.25 23.42 -41.19
C CYS A 11 -8.80 22.02 -40.85
N ARG A 12 -8.86 21.09 -41.82
CA ARG A 12 -9.24 19.69 -41.55
C ARG A 12 -8.20 18.97 -40.67
N CYS A 13 -6.91 19.24 -40.83
CA CYS A 13 -5.86 18.66 -39.97
C CYS A 13 -5.87 19.25 -38.56
N ILE A 14 -6.14 20.55 -38.41
CA ILE A 14 -6.23 21.23 -37.10
C ILE A 14 -7.45 20.72 -36.28
N ILE A 15 -8.58 20.45 -36.91
CA ILE A 15 -9.79 19.95 -36.23
C ILE A 15 -9.62 18.49 -35.74
N ILE A 16 -8.79 17.68 -36.41
CA ILE A 16 -8.53 16.27 -36.02
C ILE A 16 -7.55 16.19 -34.83
N ILE A 17 -6.61 17.14 -34.71
CA ILE A 17 -5.66 17.20 -33.59
C ILE A 17 -6.34 17.64 -32.27
N VAL A 18 -7.43 18.42 -32.35
CA VAL A 18 -8.21 18.89 -31.18
C VAL A 18 -9.14 17.81 -30.61
N PHE A 19 -9.39 16.72 -31.35
CA PHE A 19 -10.25 15.60 -30.93
C PHE A 19 -9.48 14.38 -30.42
N LEU A 20 -8.20 14.52 -30.06
CA LEU A 20 -7.51 13.49 -29.29
C LEU A 20 -8.03 13.55 -27.84
N PRO A 21 -8.80 12.55 -27.37
CA PRO A 21 -9.17 12.54 -25.96
C PRO A 21 -7.89 12.44 -25.14
N TRP A 22 -7.66 13.43 -24.28
CA TRP A 22 -6.70 13.31 -23.18
C TRP A 22 -7.21 12.20 -22.27
N THR A 23 -6.88 10.95 -22.60
CA THR A 23 -7.15 9.82 -21.71
C THR A 23 -6.23 9.99 -20.52
N THR A 24 -6.77 10.54 -19.44
CA THR A 24 -6.09 10.53 -18.15
C THR A 24 -6.02 9.08 -17.70
N LEU A 25 -4.85 8.45 -17.90
CA LEU A 25 -4.56 7.16 -17.30
C LEU A 25 -4.61 7.34 -15.79
N CYS A 26 -5.62 6.75 -15.15
CA CYS A 26 -5.65 6.66 -13.70
C CYS A 26 -4.47 5.79 -13.28
N GLN A 27 -3.54 6.35 -12.50
CA GLN A 27 -2.35 5.62 -12.08
C GLN A 27 -2.68 4.80 -10.85
N VAL A 28 -2.81 3.48 -11.04
CA VAL A 28 -2.91 2.53 -9.94
C VAL A 28 -1.66 2.62 -9.06
N LYS A 29 -1.84 2.73 -7.75
CA LYS A 29 -0.73 2.71 -6.78
C LYS A 29 -0.87 1.55 -5.83
N PHE A 30 0.23 0.82 -5.62
CA PHE A 30 0.30 -0.27 -4.66
C PHE A 30 1.39 0.04 -3.63
N THR A 31 0.99 0.21 -2.37
CA THR A 31 1.88 0.53 -1.26
C THR A 31 1.77 -0.49 -0.14
N ALA A 32 2.88 -0.72 0.54
CA ALA A 32 2.98 -1.50 1.75
C ALA A 32 3.39 -0.56 2.89
N GLU A 33 2.69 -0.64 4.00
CA GLU A 33 2.86 0.17 5.19
C GLU A 33 2.83 -0.73 6.43
N THR A 34 3.45 -0.30 7.51
CA THR A 34 3.37 -0.98 8.80
C THR A 34 2.96 0.02 9.87
N SER A 35 2.23 -0.44 10.88
CA SER A 35 1.81 0.43 11.99
C SER A 35 2.99 0.92 12.84
N GLN A 36 4.09 0.17 12.87
CA GLN A 36 5.26 0.49 13.70
C GLN A 36 6.55 0.04 13.00
N VAL A 37 7.54 0.94 12.95
CA VAL A 37 8.87 0.64 12.39
C VAL A 37 9.73 -0.16 13.37
N GLN A 38 9.51 0.05 14.67
CA GLN A 38 10.14 -0.68 15.76
C GLN A 38 9.08 -1.48 16.52
N VAL A 39 9.25 -2.79 16.59
CA VAL A 39 8.31 -3.71 17.26
C VAL A 39 9.06 -4.63 18.21
N GLU A 40 8.39 -5.12 19.25
CA GLU A 40 8.98 -6.08 20.17
C GLU A 40 8.84 -7.51 19.62
N ALA A 41 9.82 -8.37 19.86
CA ALA A 41 9.71 -9.78 19.49
C ALA A 41 8.51 -10.44 20.18
N ASN A 42 7.81 -11.31 19.46
CA ASN A 42 6.55 -11.95 19.88
C ASN A 42 5.35 -11.01 20.08
N THR A 43 5.47 -9.72 19.76
CA THR A 43 4.35 -8.78 19.82
C THR A 43 3.67 -8.69 18.46
N PRO A 44 2.34 -8.84 18.37
CA PRO A 44 1.62 -8.70 17.12
C PRO A 44 1.56 -7.23 16.69
N PHE A 45 1.84 -6.99 15.42
CA PHE A 45 1.70 -5.69 14.79
C PHE A 45 0.93 -5.80 13.46
N LEU A 46 0.54 -4.66 12.92
CA LEU A 46 -0.26 -4.59 11.70
C LEU A 46 0.63 -4.31 10.48
N LEU A 47 0.46 -5.16 9.46
CA LEU A 47 1.02 -5.00 8.13
C LEU A 47 -0.10 -4.65 7.16
N ILE A 48 0.02 -3.52 6.49
CA ILE A 48 -1.03 -2.91 5.69
C ILE A 48 -0.59 -2.86 4.24
N TYR A 49 -1.38 -3.44 3.35
CA TYR A 49 -1.22 -3.33 1.91
C TYR A 49 -2.36 -2.51 1.33
N LYS A 50 -2.04 -1.41 0.66
CA LYS A 50 -3.03 -0.48 0.12
C LYS A 50 -2.90 -0.37 -1.39
N ILE A 51 -4.01 -0.57 -2.07
CA ILE A 51 -4.15 -0.43 -3.51
C ILE A 51 -5.07 0.77 -3.74
N ILE A 52 -4.62 1.76 -4.51
CA ILE A 52 -5.37 2.96 -4.85
C ILE A 52 -5.71 2.91 -6.34
N ASP A 53 -6.96 3.28 -6.65
CA ASP A 53 -7.54 3.38 -7.98
C ASP A 53 -7.46 2.06 -8.80
N GLY A 54 -7.43 0.93 -8.10
CA GLY A 54 -7.44 -0.41 -8.69
C GLY A 54 -7.98 -1.46 -7.72
N GLN A 55 -8.33 -2.62 -8.25
CA GLN A 55 -8.78 -3.78 -7.49
C GLN A 55 -7.81 -4.94 -7.74
N SER A 56 -7.36 -5.60 -6.67
CA SER A 56 -6.57 -6.84 -6.84
C SER A 56 -7.48 -8.05 -6.95
N ASP A 57 -7.27 -8.83 -7.99
CA ASP A 57 -7.86 -10.16 -8.13
C ASP A 57 -7.09 -11.18 -7.29
N GLU A 58 -5.77 -11.00 -7.20
CA GLU A 58 -4.84 -11.91 -6.55
C GLU A 58 -3.75 -11.13 -5.82
N LEU A 59 -3.42 -11.54 -4.61
CA LEU A 59 -2.40 -10.92 -3.76
C LEU A 59 -1.45 -12.00 -3.24
N GLU A 60 -0.20 -11.92 -3.67
CA GLU A 60 0.89 -12.77 -3.22
C GLU A 60 1.73 -12.02 -2.16
N LEU A 61 1.69 -12.54 -0.94
CA LEU A 61 2.51 -12.03 0.14
C LEU A 61 3.95 -12.53 0.03
N PRO A 62 4.95 -11.67 0.29
CA PRO A 62 6.33 -12.09 0.32
C PRO A 62 6.55 -13.07 1.47
N GLN A 63 7.24 -14.18 1.19
CA GLN A 63 7.70 -15.07 2.26
C GLN A 63 8.92 -14.46 2.94
N VAL A 64 8.81 -14.25 4.25
CA VAL A 64 9.89 -13.69 5.07
C VAL A 64 10.19 -14.64 6.21
N LYS A 65 11.48 -14.90 6.42
CA LYS A 65 11.94 -15.78 7.47
C LYS A 65 11.56 -15.21 8.84
N ASP A 66 11.10 -16.07 9.74
CA ASP A 66 10.69 -15.74 11.11
C ASP A 66 9.46 -14.80 11.23
N LEU A 67 8.79 -14.46 10.11
CA LEU A 67 7.50 -13.76 10.10
C LEU A 67 6.35 -14.76 10.06
N THR A 68 5.46 -14.70 11.05
CA THR A 68 4.24 -15.52 11.09
C THR A 68 3.00 -14.66 10.97
N ILE A 69 2.11 -15.02 10.04
CA ILE A 69 0.79 -14.41 9.89
C ILE A 69 -0.16 -15.10 10.85
N GLN A 70 -0.69 -14.35 11.82
CA GLN A 70 -1.53 -14.91 12.88
C GLN A 70 -3.01 -14.99 12.48
N LYS A 71 -3.47 -14.07 11.62
CA LYS A 71 -4.88 -13.96 11.25
C LYS A 71 -5.07 -13.64 9.77
N ARG A 72 -6.25 -13.98 9.25
CA ARG A 72 -6.73 -13.55 7.93
C ARG A 72 -6.72 -12.02 7.84
N PRO A 73 -6.51 -11.46 6.64
CA PRO A 73 -6.51 -10.01 6.46
C PRO A 73 -7.89 -9.43 6.73
N ASN A 74 -7.93 -8.31 7.44
CA ASN A 74 -9.07 -7.42 7.40
C ASN A 74 -9.03 -6.62 6.10
N VAL A 75 -10.10 -6.69 5.29
CA VAL A 75 -10.17 -6.04 3.98
C VAL A 75 -11.14 -4.87 4.07
N GLU A 76 -10.63 -3.66 3.81
CA GLU A 76 -11.41 -2.44 3.77
C GLU A 76 -11.42 -1.90 2.34
N THR A 77 -12.60 -1.64 1.80
CA THR A 77 -12.76 -1.09 0.44
C THR A 77 -13.52 0.22 0.50
N SER A 78 -13.02 1.23 -0.20
CA SER A 78 -13.67 2.52 -0.34
C SER A 78 -13.73 2.91 -1.81
N VAL A 79 -14.90 3.38 -2.25
CA VAL A 79 -15.13 3.87 -3.61
C VAL A 79 -15.78 5.23 -3.50
N THR A 80 -15.25 6.20 -4.23
CA THR A 80 -15.72 7.58 -4.28
C THR A 80 -15.85 8.01 -5.73
N ILE A 81 -16.92 8.74 -6.04
CA ILE A 81 -17.18 9.25 -7.39
C ILE A 81 -17.37 10.76 -7.26
N ILE A 82 -16.41 11.54 -7.78
CA ILE A 82 -16.45 13.01 -7.74
C ILE A 82 -16.41 13.51 -9.19
N ASN A 83 -17.43 14.28 -9.60
CA ASN A 83 -17.56 14.81 -10.96
C ASN A 83 -17.39 13.75 -12.07
N GLY A 84 -17.97 12.56 -11.86
CA GLY A 84 -17.86 11.43 -12.80
C GLY A 84 -16.51 10.71 -12.80
N LYS A 85 -15.51 11.18 -12.04
CA LYS A 85 -14.24 10.47 -11.84
C LYS A 85 -14.39 9.47 -10.69
N LYS A 86 -14.27 8.18 -11.02
CA LYS A 86 -14.21 7.10 -10.02
C LYS A 86 -12.80 7.04 -9.45
N SER A 87 -12.70 7.14 -8.13
CA SER A 87 -11.49 6.88 -7.36
C SER A 87 -11.81 5.96 -6.20
N GLY A 88 -10.84 5.16 -5.76
CA GLY A 88 -11.10 4.22 -4.68
C GLY A 88 -9.82 3.63 -4.10
N TYR A 89 -9.96 2.85 -3.04
CA TYR A 89 -8.87 2.06 -2.52
C TYR A 89 -9.34 0.76 -1.90
N VAL A 90 -8.46 -0.23 -1.90
CA VAL A 90 -8.59 -1.48 -1.16
C VAL A 90 -7.41 -1.58 -0.20
N LYS A 91 -7.68 -1.88 1.07
CA LYS A 91 -6.69 -1.96 2.15
C LYS A 91 -6.78 -3.32 2.81
N TYR A 92 -5.71 -4.11 2.70
CA TYR A 92 -5.56 -5.41 3.36
C TYR A 92 -4.70 -5.24 4.61
N THR A 93 -5.24 -5.57 5.77
CA THR A 93 -4.55 -5.42 7.06
C THR A 93 -4.32 -6.80 7.67
N TYR A 94 -3.06 -7.21 7.75
CA TYR A 94 -2.63 -8.48 8.34
C TYR A 94 -2.09 -8.26 9.75
N GLN A 95 -2.45 -9.15 10.67
CA GLN A 95 -1.82 -9.21 11.98
C GLN A 95 -0.67 -10.23 11.92
N VAL A 96 0.55 -9.73 12.11
CA VAL A 96 1.78 -10.52 11.96
C VAL A 96 2.66 -10.42 13.20
N VAL A 97 3.52 -11.41 13.40
CA VAL A 97 4.45 -11.49 14.52
C VAL A 97 5.83 -11.92 14.02
N PHE A 98 6.88 -11.28 14.50
CA PHE A 98 8.25 -11.77 14.38
C PHE A 98 8.66 -12.52 15.64
N SER A 99 9.15 -13.75 15.48
CA SER A 99 9.57 -14.59 16.61
C SER A 99 10.97 -14.24 17.14
N LYS A 100 11.80 -13.57 16.33
CA LYS A 100 13.18 -13.21 16.66
C LYS A 100 13.41 -11.72 16.60
N GLU A 101 14.33 -11.25 17.45
CA GLU A 101 14.88 -9.90 17.37
C GLU A 101 15.84 -9.75 16.19
N GLY A 102 15.95 -8.53 15.67
CA GLY A 102 16.82 -8.21 14.54
C GLY A 102 16.19 -7.25 13.55
N LYS A 103 16.94 -6.95 12.50
CA LYS A 103 16.49 -6.10 11.40
C LYS A 103 16.00 -6.97 10.25
N PHE A 104 14.72 -6.85 9.93
CA PHE A 104 14.08 -7.62 8.87
C PHE A 104 13.72 -6.71 7.71
N ILE A 105 14.04 -7.16 6.50
CA ILE A 105 13.63 -6.48 5.27
C ILE A 105 12.47 -7.28 4.69
N LEU A 106 11.30 -6.66 4.65
CA LEU A 106 10.13 -7.18 3.99
C LEU A 106 10.24 -6.87 2.49
N PRO A 107 10.34 -7.89 1.61
CA PRO A 107 10.36 -7.65 0.18
C PRO A 107 9.02 -7.09 -0.32
N PRO A 108 9.00 -6.52 -1.53
CA PRO A 108 7.76 -6.15 -2.21
C PRO A 108 6.76 -7.31 -2.27
N ALA A 109 5.50 -7.04 -1.90
CA ALA A 109 4.39 -7.92 -2.24
C ALA A 109 4.05 -7.79 -3.73
N ARG A 110 3.40 -8.81 -4.28
CA ARG A 110 2.90 -8.81 -5.65
C ARG A 110 1.39 -8.87 -5.66
N ALA A 111 0.76 -8.02 -6.45
CA ALA A 111 -0.69 -8.04 -6.64
C ALA A 111 -1.00 -7.99 -8.13
N LYS A 112 -2.00 -8.79 -8.55
CA LYS A 112 -2.54 -8.73 -9.90
C LYS A 112 -3.66 -7.70 -9.93
N ILE A 113 -3.40 -6.56 -10.55
CA ILE A 113 -4.33 -5.43 -10.65
C ILE A 113 -4.58 -5.14 -12.13
N ASP A 114 -5.84 -5.14 -12.54
CA ASP A 114 -6.26 -4.97 -13.95
C ASP A 114 -5.51 -5.89 -14.92
N GLY A 115 -5.29 -7.15 -14.51
CA GLY A 115 -4.59 -8.16 -15.30
C GLY A 115 -3.05 -8.01 -15.36
N LYS A 116 -2.47 -7.00 -14.71
CA LYS A 116 -1.02 -6.78 -14.65
C LYS A 116 -0.48 -7.04 -13.24
N TRP A 117 0.69 -7.67 -13.16
CA TRP A 117 1.40 -7.84 -11.90
C TRP A 117 2.10 -6.54 -11.51
N LEU A 118 1.71 -5.99 -10.37
CA LEU A 118 2.33 -4.82 -9.75
C LEU A 118 3.00 -5.21 -8.43
N GLN A 119 4.07 -4.49 -8.09
CA GLN A 119 4.85 -4.71 -6.88
C GLN A 119 4.70 -3.53 -5.91
N SER A 120 4.64 -3.82 -4.61
CA SER A 120 4.67 -2.77 -3.58
C SER A 120 6.10 -2.27 -3.33
N ASN A 121 6.25 -1.29 -2.44
CA ASN A 121 7.55 -0.96 -1.86
C ASN A 121 8.02 -2.06 -0.90
N SER A 122 9.34 -2.10 -0.67
CA SER A 122 9.95 -2.86 0.43
C SER A 122 9.82 -2.09 1.75
N LEU A 123 9.73 -2.83 2.86
CA LEU A 123 9.70 -2.26 4.20
C LEU A 123 10.89 -2.78 5.01
N THR A 124 11.44 -1.92 5.86
CA THR A 124 12.45 -2.33 6.85
C THR A 124 11.83 -2.22 8.23
N ILE A 125 11.88 -3.31 8.98
CA ILE A 125 11.28 -3.43 10.32
C ILE A 125 12.38 -3.82 11.28
N GLU A 126 12.50 -3.10 12.39
CA GLU A 126 13.46 -3.38 13.44
C GLU A 126 12.72 -4.02 14.62
N VAL A 127 13.08 -5.27 14.93
CA VAL A 127 12.47 -6.04 16.02
C VAL A 127 13.40 -5.99 17.22
N GLY A 128 12.96 -5.28 18.26
CA GLY A 128 13.67 -5.15 19.52
C GLY A 128 13.36 -6.29 20.49
N LYS A 129 14.11 -6.29 21.60
CA LYS A 129 13.89 -7.20 22.72
C LYS A 129 12.48 -7.01 23.29
N PRO A 130 11.80 -8.09 23.71
CA PRO A 130 10.55 -7.97 24.44
C PRO A 130 10.80 -7.24 25.76
N VAL A 131 10.03 -6.19 26.05
CA VAL A 131 10.12 -5.52 27.34
C VAL A 131 9.40 -6.40 28.35
N VAL A 132 10.15 -7.06 29.24
CA VAL A 132 9.58 -7.79 30.37
C VAL A 132 8.92 -6.77 31.30
N ARG A 133 7.59 -6.60 31.16
CA ARG A 133 6.80 -5.80 32.08
C ARG A 133 6.65 -6.59 33.38
N ASN A 134 7.50 -6.30 34.35
CA ASN A 134 7.34 -6.79 35.71
C ASN A 134 6.14 -6.06 36.33
N TYR A 135 5.01 -6.74 36.44
CA TYR A 135 3.85 -6.24 37.18
C TYR A 135 4.09 -6.49 38.67
N ASP A 136 4.05 -5.44 39.49
CA ASP A 136 3.95 -5.59 40.95
C ASP A 136 2.62 -6.31 41.28
N SER A 137 2.58 -7.03 42.41
CA SER A 137 1.42 -7.81 42.89
C SER A 137 0.15 -6.97 43.13
N LYS A 138 0.22 -5.65 42.93
CA LYS A 138 -0.86 -4.65 43.01
C LYS A 138 -1.24 -4.03 41.66
N GLY A 139 -0.77 -4.54 40.53
CA GLY A 139 -1.20 -4.12 39.19
C GLY A 139 -0.76 -2.72 38.77
N ARG A 140 0.33 -2.19 39.33
CA ARG A 140 0.91 -0.89 38.95
C ARG A 140 2.23 -1.09 38.21
N ASP A 141 2.40 -0.37 37.11
CA ASP A 141 3.63 -0.37 36.32
C ASP A 141 4.77 0.28 37.13
N VAL A 142 5.87 -0.45 37.35
CA VAL A 142 6.98 -0.05 38.24
C VAL A 142 7.90 1.02 37.61
N PHE A 143 7.49 1.64 36.49
CA PHE A 143 8.32 2.53 35.69
C PHE A 143 8.53 3.93 36.31
N LEU A 144 7.79 4.30 37.36
CA LEU A 144 7.79 5.66 37.93
C LEU A 144 8.59 5.81 39.22
N LYS A 145 9.82 5.28 39.32
CA LYS A 145 10.61 5.43 40.56
C LYS A 145 12.04 5.92 40.42
N GLN A 146 12.41 6.55 39.31
CA GLN A 146 13.74 7.13 39.19
C GLN A 146 13.72 8.52 38.55
N PHE A 147 13.21 9.51 39.30
CA PHE A 147 13.66 10.90 39.27
C PHE A 147 13.52 11.47 40.67
#